data_AF-A0A0M6WXB9-F1
#
_entry.id   AF-A0A0M6WXB9-F1
#
_cell.length_a   1.000
_cell.length_b   1.000
_cell.length_c   1.000
_cell.angle_alpha   90.00
_cell.angle_beta   90.00
_cell.angle_gamma   90.00
#
_symmetry.space_group_name_H-M   'P 1'
#
loop_
_entity.id
_entity.type
_entity.pdbx_description
1 polymer ?
#
loop_
_entity_poly.entity_id
_entity_poly.type
_entity_poly.pdbx_seq_one_letter_code
_entity_poly.pdbx_strand_id
1 'polypeptide(L)'
;MDHIHLSVAIPPKISISNFMGYLKGKSTLMLYDRHPELQSKWDKAFWARGYYVETIGNITDEAVQKYKKEQAEESRREDSRSTAL
;
A
#
# COMPACT_ATOMS: atom_id res chain seq x y z
N MET A 1 0.43 8.91 21.05
CA MET A 1 0.55 7.91 19.98
C MET A 1 1.37 8.54 18.87
N ASP A 2 2.44 7.88 18.45
CA ASP A 2 3.47 8.36 17.50
C ASP A 2 3.53 7.50 16.22
N HIS A 3 2.51 6.68 15.99
CA HIS A 3 2.42 5.71 14.90
C HIS A 3 0.98 5.60 14.38
N ILE A 4 0.82 5.02 13.19
CA ILE A 4 -0.48 4.76 12.55
C ILE A 4 -0.71 3.25 12.40
N HIS A 5 -1.96 2.83 12.52
CA HIS A 5 -2.42 1.47 12.21
C HIS A 5 -3.34 1.52 10.98
N LEU A 6 -3.11 0.62 10.02
CA LEU A 6 -3.87 0.56 8.77
C LEU A 6 -4.31 -0.87 8.50
N SER A 7 -5.59 -1.07 8.21
CA SER A 7 -6.10 -2.31 7.62
C SER A 7 -6.32 -2.08 6.12
N VAL A 8 -5.59 -2.80 5.28
CA VAL A 8 -5.59 -2.59 3.82
C VAL A 8 -5.64 -3.93 3.09
N ALA A 9 -6.39 -3.97 1.99
CA ALA A 9 -6.36 -5.06 1.03
C ALA A 9 -5.37 -4.71 -0.08
N ILE A 10 -4.30 -5.51 -0.23
CA ILE A 10 -3.24 -5.28 -1.23
C ILE A 10 -3.29 -6.42 -2.24
N PRO A 11 -3.38 -6.14 -3.55
CA PRO A 11 -3.25 -7.16 -4.58
C PRO A 11 -1.93 -7.92 -4.45
N PRO A 12 -1.89 -9.26 -4.61
CA PRO A 12 -0.69 -10.08 -4.44
C PRO A 12 0.47 -9.71 -5.36
N LYS A 13 0.16 -9.18 -6.53
CA LYS A 13 1.15 -8.73 -7.52
C LYS A 13 1.97 -7.55 -7.01
N ILE A 14 1.49 -6.86 -5.97
CA ILE A 14 2.16 -5.73 -5.35
C ILE A 14 2.88 -6.23 -4.10
N SER A 15 4.21 -6.10 -4.08
CA SER A 15 4.99 -6.34 -2.86
C SER A 15 4.58 -5.35 -1.76
N ILE A 16 4.38 -5.87 -0.54
CA ILE A 16 4.12 -5.07 0.66
C ILE A 16 5.23 -4.01 0.85
N SER A 17 6.49 -4.35 0.58
CA SER A 17 7.60 -3.38 0.71
C SER A 17 7.47 -2.21 -0.25
N ASN A 18 7.04 -2.45 -1.49
CA ASN A 18 6.81 -1.41 -2.48
C ASN A 18 5.61 -0.54 -2.10
N PHE A 19 4.52 -1.16 -1.65
CA PHE A 19 3.35 -0.44 -1.15
C PHE A 19 3.72 0.48 0.03
N MET A 20 4.45 -0.05 1.02
CA MET A 20 4.87 0.74 2.20
C MET A 20 5.85 1.85 1.83
N GLY A 21 6.77 1.60 0.90
CA GLY A 21 7.67 2.63 0.37
C GLY A 21 6.91 3.79 -0.28
N TYR A 22 5.94 3.46 -1.14
CA TYR A 22 5.07 4.45 -1.77
C TYR A 22 4.23 5.22 -0.75
N LEU A 23 3.54 4.50 0.14
CA LEU A 23 2.65 5.09 1.15
C LEU A 23 3.41 6.06 2.07
N LYS A 24 4.54 5.62 2.64
CA LYS A 24 5.36 6.44 3.55
C LYS A 24 5.98 7.63 2.82
N GLY A 25 6.46 7.43 1.60
CA GLY A 25 7.03 8.51 0.79
C GLY A 25 6.00 9.57 0.38
N LYS A 26 4.88 9.15 -0.21
CA LYS A 26 3.83 10.08 -0.67
C LYS A 26 3.15 10.81 0.47
N SER A 27 2.86 10.13 1.59
CA SER A 27 2.30 10.79 2.77
C SER A 27 3.24 11.84 3.36
N THR A 28 4.55 11.57 3.41
CA THR A 28 5.55 12.56 3.84
C THR A 28 5.51 13.82 2.97
N LEU A 29 5.48 13.65 1.63
CA LEU A 29 5.40 14.77 0.70
C LEU A 29 4.11 15.58 0.89
N MET A 30 2.95 14.90 0.97
CA MET A 30 1.66 15.56 1.18
C MET A 30 1.57 16.28 2.52
N LEU A 31 2.21 15.72 3.56
CA LEU A 31 2.24 16.33 4.87
C LEU A 31 3.06 17.62 4.86
N TYR A 32 4.28 17.59 4.30
CA TYR A 32 5.12 18.79 4.26
C TYR A 32 4.62 19.86 3.28
N ASP A 33 3.89 19.47 2.24
CA ASP A 33 3.19 20.43 1.36
C ASP A 33 2.10 21.19 2.13
N ARG A 34 1.34 20.50 2.98
CA ARG A 34 0.27 21.11 3.80
C ARG A 34 0.77 21.81 5.06
N HIS A 35 1.83 21.27 5.66
CA HIS A 35 2.39 21.68 6.94
C HIS A 35 3.91 21.83 6.85
N PRO A 36 4.42 22.86 6.14
CA PRO A 36 5.86 23.06 5.96
C PRO A 36 6.60 23.25 7.29
N GLU A 37 5.93 23.73 8.33
CA GLU A 37 6.47 23.92 9.67
C GLU A 37 6.92 22.61 10.35
N LEU A 38 6.38 21.46 9.91
CA LEU A 38 6.76 20.14 10.43
C LEU A 38 8.06 19.62 9.80
N GLN A 39 8.54 20.25 8.73
CA GLN A 39 9.77 19.82 8.07
C GLN A 39 10.98 20.22 8.91
N SER A 40 11.68 19.24 9.47
CA SER A 40 12.93 19.51 10.17
C SER A 40 14.04 19.89 9.18
N LYS A 41 14.86 20.87 9.58
CA LYS A 41 16.01 21.35 8.82
C LYS A 41 17.19 20.36 8.85
N TRP A 42 17.19 19.45 9.82
CA TRP A 42 18.32 18.54 10.10
C TRP A 42 17.96 17.08 9.87
N ASP A 43 16.69 16.71 10.06
CA ASP A 43 16.17 15.37 9.78
C ASP A 43 15.01 15.46 8.80
N LYS A 44 15.16 14.81 7.64
CA LYS A 44 14.12 14.82 6.60
C LYS A 44 13.18 13.62 6.70
N ALA A 45 13.46 12.66 7.59
CA ALA A 45 12.64 11.47 7.74
C ALA A 45 11.43 11.77 8.64
N PHE A 46 10.23 11.75 8.06
CA PHE A 46 9.00 11.82 8.85
C PHE A 46 8.67 10.47 9.51
N TRP A 47 8.82 9.39 8.75
CA TRP A 47 8.57 8.04 9.24
C TRP A 47 9.87 7.35 9.70
N ALA A 48 9.77 6.51 10.73
CA ALA A 48 10.82 5.55 11.05
C ALA A 48 11.15 4.67 9.85
N ARG A 49 12.39 4.15 9.73
CA ARG A 49 12.80 3.31 8.60
C ARG A 49 11.95 2.04 8.46
N GLY A 50 11.66 1.39 9.58
CA GLY A 50 10.89 0.14 9.64
C GLY A 50 9.37 0.31 9.47
N TYR A 51 8.68 -0.82 9.38
CA TYR A 51 7.23 -0.94 9.50
C TYR A 51 6.91 -2.34 10.02
N TYR A 52 5.76 -2.48 10.68
CA TYR A 52 5.20 -3.78 11.08
C TYR A 52 4.07 -4.15 10.14
N VAL A 53 3.94 -5.45 9.83
CA VAL A 53 2.85 -5.97 9.02
C VAL A 53 2.46 -7.36 9.52
N GLU A 54 1.16 -7.59 9.62
CA GLU A 54 0.58 -8.89 9.89
C GLU A 54 -0.53 -9.16 8.88
N THR A 55 -0.69 -10.42 8.48
CA THR A 55 -1.79 -10.85 7.62
C THR A 55 -3.02 -11.13 8.49
N ILE A 56 -4.16 -10.54 8.14
CA ILE A 56 -5.44 -10.78 8.79
C ILE A 56 -6.33 -11.53 7.80
N GLY A 57 -6.83 -12.71 8.18
CA GLY A 57 -7.81 -13.43 7.37
C GLY A 57 -8.13 -14.84 7.86
N ASN A 58 -9.38 -15.28 7.65
CA ASN A 58 -9.74 -16.69 7.72
C ASN A 58 -9.40 -17.35 6.38
N ILE A 59 -8.45 -18.28 6.38
CA ILE A 59 -8.10 -19.06 5.19
C ILE A 59 -9.10 -20.21 5.08
N THR A 60 -10.17 -20.02 4.30
CA THR A 60 -11.05 -21.12 3.86
C THR A 60 -10.85 -21.38 2.37
N ASP A 61 -11.18 -22.58 1.92
CA ASP A 61 -11.09 -22.94 0.49
C ASP A 61 -11.95 -22.02 -0.38
N GLU A 62 -13.14 -21.60 0.09
CA GLU A 62 -13.98 -20.66 -0.66
C GLU A 62 -13.31 -19.29 -0.81
N ALA A 63 -12.65 -18.79 0.24
CA ALA A 63 -11.93 -17.52 0.21
C ALA A 63 -10.78 -17.56 -0.81
N VAL A 64 -10.03 -18.68 -0.85
CA VAL A 64 -8.95 -18.88 -1.83
C VAL A 64 -9.50 -18.94 -3.26
N GLN A 65 -10.59 -19.68 -3.51
CA GLN A 65 -11.17 -19.77 -4.86
C GLN A 65 -11.73 -18.43 -5.34
N LYS A 66 -12.46 -17.71 -4.48
CA LYS A 66 -12.96 -16.37 -4.77
C LYS A 66 -11.82 -15.43 -5.16
N TYR A 67 -10.76 -15.42 -4.36
CA TYR A 67 -9.58 -14.62 -4.61
C TYR A 67 -8.91 -14.93 -5.96
N LYS A 68 -8.71 -16.21 -6.31
CA LYS A 68 -8.14 -16.61 -7.61
C LYS A 68 -8.99 -16.12 -8.78
N LYS A 69 -10.31 -16.20 -8.66
CA LYS A 69 -11.25 -15.73 -9.69
C LYS A 69 -11.18 -14.21 -9.85
N GLU A 70 -11.24 -13.46 -8.76
CA GLU A 70 -11.19 -12.00 -8.77
C GLU A 70 -9.87 -11.48 -9.35
N GLN A 71 -8.74 -12.10 -8.98
CA GLN A 71 -7.43 -11.78 -9.54
C GLN A 71 -7.37 -12.02 -11.06
N ALA A 72 -7.91 -13.15 -11.55
CA ALA A 72 -7.94 -13.42 -12.99
C ALA A 72 -8.86 -12.45 -13.77
N GLU A 73 -9.92 -11.92 -13.14
CA GLU A 73 -10.76 -10.88 -13.73
C GLU A 73 -10.06 -9.51 -13.75
N GLU A 74 -9.35 -9.16 -12.68
CA GLU A 74 -8.59 -7.91 -12.59
C GLU A 74 -7.47 -7.86 -13.64
N SER A 75 -6.66 -8.92 -13.78
CA SER A 75 -5.60 -8.98 -14.79
C SER A 75 -6.15 -8.81 -16.22
N ARG A 76 -7.27 -9.48 -16.55
CA ARG A 76 -7.91 -9.34 -17.88
C ARG A 76 -8.39 -7.91 -18.15
N ARG A 77 -8.90 -7.22 -17.13
CA ARG A 77 -9.33 -5.82 -17.24
C ARG A 77 -8.15 -4.88 -17.47
N GLU A 78 -7.01 -5.13 -16.82
CA GLU A 78 -5.78 -4.37 -17.03
C GLU A 78 -5.22 -4.55 -18.44
N ASP A 79 -5.14 -5.80 -18.93
CA ASP A 79 -4.68 -6.10 -20.28
C ASP A 79 -5.54 -5.39 -21.34
N SER A 80 -6.87 -5.45 -21.18
CA SER A 80 -7.82 -4.80 -22.09
C SER A 80 -7.65 -3.28 -22.13
N ARG A 81 -7.35 -2.65 -20.97
CA ARG A 81 -7.08 -1.21 -20.88
C ARG A 81 -5.76 -0.83 -21.53
N SER A 82 -4.74 -1.67 -21.39
CA SER A 82 -3.42 -1.47 -21.99
C SER A 82 -3.48 -1.56 -23.52
N THR A 83 -4.30 -2.46 -24.07
CA THR A 83 -4.52 -2.60 -25.53
C THR A 83 -5.41 -1.52 -26.16
N ALA A 84 -6.10 -0.72 -25.36
CA ALA A 84 -7.01 0.34 -25.83
C ALA A 84 -6.33 1.72 -25.94
N LEU A 85 -5.04 1.81 -25.60
CA LEU A 85 -4.15 2.97 -25.78
C LEU A 85 -3.24 2.74 -26.99
#